data_AF-A0A961FKQ4-F1
#
_entry.id   AF-A0A961FKQ4-F1
#
_cell.length_a   1.000
_cell.length_b   1.000
_cell.length_c   1.000
_cell.angle_alpha   90.00
_cell.angle_beta   90.00
_cell.angle_gamma   90.00
#
_symmetry.space_group_name_H-M   'P 1'
#
loop_
_entity.id
_entity.type
_entity.pdbx_description
1 polymer ?
#
loop_
_entity_poly.entity_id
_entity_poly.type
_entity_poly.pdbx_seq_one_letter_code
_entity_poly.pdbx_strand_id
1 'polypeptide(L)'
;MFSVSLARSERPSYLRSFSFVLLLAALVPILMPSRVLAVDIGGSTFSADTTLTSGDTWTVGNVTINGGVTVTVPGAATVMMNSGANVNLSGLGTLAIDATGLFQHATTTSGDNIVVTDAGSILNNGTYEFTTGGDIQLKGSGSTFYNNGLLTKTGINASSNDPSHIFPNSTSSGGTFINTGDITVTAGHLNIAGGSSTGGNFTTTSGAMLSFSGRWSELTGVADNSAGGFIGTSAQDPAGTTGARFEAAAATTVLNVTGTGLVLGTGAVDVHGNVLQNQGLLVIGSSQNPEIVDLFGGGTFVNASGGTVLLDKGSLTLTATGLTNEGTLTLNDGETGVTDIVTINGPNAITNVTGGVVNLEDGNLVLNTALTNEGTMVLNAGTTSTTRVLISGTTPLTNSAT
;
A
#
# COMPACT_ATOMS: atom_id res chain seq x y z
N MET A 1 -87.69 -78.99 -60.43
CA MET A 1 -87.52 -77.81 -61.32
C MET A 1 -86.32 -77.04 -60.79
N PHE A 2 -85.25 -76.96 -61.61
CA PHE A 2 -84.06 -76.11 -61.57
C PHE A 2 -83.33 -75.73 -60.24
N SER A 3 -82.10 -76.27 -60.11
CA SER A 3 -80.81 -75.55 -60.28
C SER A 3 -80.33 -74.47 -59.28
N VAL A 4 -79.08 -74.67 -58.80
CA VAL A 4 -77.97 -73.69 -58.64
C VAL A 4 -78.07 -72.68 -57.50
N SER A 5 -77.01 -72.18 -56.86
CA SER A 5 -75.58 -72.49 -56.69
C SER A 5 -75.00 -71.29 -55.92
N LEU A 6 -73.99 -71.55 -55.09
CA LEU A 6 -73.00 -70.64 -54.52
C LEU A 6 -72.74 -69.32 -55.27
N ALA A 7 -72.50 -68.23 -54.53
CA ALA A 7 -71.24 -67.47 -54.66
C ALA A 7 -71.04 -66.39 -53.59
N ARG A 8 -69.79 -66.33 -53.15
CA ARG A 8 -69.07 -65.33 -52.36
C ARG A 8 -68.61 -64.20 -53.28
N SER A 9 -68.62 -62.94 -52.86
CA SER A 9 -67.96 -61.81 -53.54
C SER A 9 -68.12 -60.55 -52.66
N GLU A 10 -67.21 -59.59 -52.48
CA GLU A 10 -65.79 -59.33 -52.75
C GLU A 10 -65.46 -58.10 -51.86
N ARG A 11 -64.20 -57.93 -51.43
CA ARG A 11 -63.71 -56.63 -50.95
C ARG A 11 -63.39 -55.75 -52.17
N PRO A 12 -63.40 -54.42 -52.00
CA PRO A 12 -62.17 -53.70 -52.38
C PRO A 12 -61.71 -52.65 -51.36
N SER A 13 -60.40 -52.65 -51.20
CA SER A 13 -59.53 -51.61 -50.63
C SER A 13 -59.49 -50.35 -51.47
N TYR A 14 -59.41 -49.16 -50.85
CA TYR A 14 -58.55 -48.07 -51.34
C TYR A 14 -58.07 -47.18 -50.18
N LEU A 15 -56.75 -47.08 -50.07
CA LEU A 15 -55.99 -46.14 -49.26
C LEU A 15 -56.37 -44.69 -49.62
N ARG A 16 -56.47 -43.82 -48.61
CA ARG A 16 -56.24 -42.38 -48.78
C ARG A 16 -55.13 -41.93 -47.82
N SER A 17 -53.99 -41.64 -48.43
CA SER A 17 -52.87 -40.88 -47.87
C SER A 17 -53.26 -39.40 -47.80
N PHE A 18 -53.09 -38.74 -46.65
CA PHE A 18 -52.91 -37.30 -46.57
C PHE A 18 -52.10 -36.93 -45.30
N SER A 19 -50.81 -36.75 -45.55
CA SER A 19 -49.85 -35.80 -44.96
C SER A 19 -49.97 -35.41 -43.48
N PHE A 20 -49.12 -36.03 -42.66
CA PHE A 20 -48.58 -35.43 -41.45
C PHE A 20 -47.72 -34.22 -41.85
N VAL A 21 -48.15 -33.00 -41.53
CA VAL A 21 -47.26 -31.83 -41.52
C VAL A 21 -46.37 -32.00 -40.29
N LEU A 22 -45.20 -32.59 -40.50
CA LEU A 22 -44.10 -32.55 -39.52
C LEU A 22 -43.59 -31.10 -39.51
N LEU A 23 -44.08 -30.31 -38.55
CA LEU A 23 -43.49 -29.00 -38.27
C LEU A 23 -42.09 -29.26 -37.69
N LEU A 24 -41.09 -29.24 -38.56
CA LEU A 24 -39.69 -29.27 -38.19
C LEU A 24 -39.40 -27.95 -37.46
N ALA A 25 -39.56 -27.94 -36.14
CA ALA A 25 -39.08 -26.85 -35.31
C ALA A 25 -37.58 -26.75 -35.56
N ALA A 26 -37.17 -25.68 -36.24
CA ALA A 26 -35.77 -25.36 -36.41
C ALA A 26 -35.15 -25.28 -35.01
N LEU A 27 -34.33 -26.29 -34.68
CA LEU A 27 -33.45 -26.26 -33.54
C LEU A 27 -32.40 -25.19 -33.88
N VAL A 28 -32.75 -23.92 -33.69
CA VAL A 28 -31.75 -22.87 -33.58
C VAL A 28 -30.94 -23.26 -32.35
N PRO A 29 -29.63 -23.55 -32.46
CA PRO A 29 -28.81 -23.64 -31.27
C PRO A 29 -28.90 -22.26 -30.64
N ILE A 30 -29.72 -22.13 -29.60
CA ILE A 30 -29.58 -21.06 -28.63
C ILE A 30 -28.20 -21.31 -28.07
N LEU A 31 -27.21 -20.58 -28.60
CA LEU A 31 -25.90 -20.45 -28.00
C LEU A 31 -26.17 -19.74 -26.67
N MET A 32 -26.60 -20.52 -25.67
CA MET A 32 -26.57 -20.05 -24.31
C MET A 32 -25.09 -19.75 -24.08
N PRO A 33 -24.72 -18.50 -23.73
CA PRO A 33 -23.36 -18.26 -23.27
C PRO A 33 -23.12 -19.27 -22.17
N SER A 34 -22.11 -20.13 -22.34
CA SER A 34 -21.69 -21.05 -21.29
C SER A 34 -21.41 -20.17 -20.07
N ARG A 35 -22.31 -20.19 -19.08
CA ARG A 35 -22.02 -19.56 -17.81
C ARG A 35 -20.83 -20.33 -17.27
N VAL A 36 -19.64 -19.73 -17.30
CA VAL A 36 -18.53 -20.25 -16.52
C VAL A 36 -19.00 -20.16 -15.08
N LEU A 37 -19.19 -21.32 -14.46
CA LEU A 37 -19.57 -21.38 -13.06
C LEU A 37 -18.35 -20.93 -12.26
N ALA A 38 -18.58 -20.03 -11.30
CA ALA A 38 -17.59 -19.68 -10.30
C ALA A 38 -17.01 -20.96 -9.65
N VAL A 39 -15.69 -21.05 -9.57
CA VAL A 39 -14.95 -22.15 -8.96
C VAL A 39 -14.18 -21.67 -7.74
N ASP A 40 -14.08 -22.51 -6.72
CA ASP A 40 -13.10 -22.33 -5.65
C ASP A 40 -11.74 -22.87 -6.12
N ILE A 41 -10.75 -22.00 -6.28
CA ILE A 41 -9.40 -22.37 -6.71
C ILE A 41 -8.58 -23.02 -5.59
N GLY A 42 -9.09 -22.99 -4.35
CA GLY A 42 -8.48 -23.59 -3.18
C GLY A 42 -8.03 -25.04 -3.35
N GLY A 43 -6.78 -25.34 -2.98
CA GLY A 43 -6.21 -26.69 -3.11
C GLY A 43 -5.68 -27.04 -4.51
N SER A 44 -5.75 -26.10 -5.46
CA SER A 44 -5.32 -26.35 -6.84
C SER A 44 -3.81 -26.23 -7.03
N THR A 45 -3.29 -27.00 -8.00
CA THR A 45 -1.94 -26.85 -8.55
C THR A 45 -2.03 -26.50 -10.03
N PHE A 46 -1.61 -25.30 -10.40
CA PHE A 46 -1.59 -24.82 -11.77
C PHE A 46 -0.26 -25.15 -12.44
N SER A 47 -0.33 -25.93 -13.52
CA SER A 47 0.84 -26.37 -14.31
C SER A 47 0.84 -25.82 -15.75
N ALA A 48 -0.13 -24.97 -16.08
CA ALA A 48 -0.25 -24.26 -17.34
C ALA A 48 -0.97 -22.93 -17.09
N ASP A 49 -0.74 -21.95 -17.96
CA ASP A 49 -1.38 -20.64 -17.86
C ASP A 49 -2.90 -20.79 -17.78
N THR A 50 -3.50 -20.10 -16.82
CA THR A 50 -4.93 -20.24 -16.52
C THR A 50 -5.55 -18.87 -16.35
N THR A 51 -6.68 -18.64 -17.00
CA THR A 51 -7.49 -17.44 -16.82
C THR A 51 -8.67 -17.78 -15.91
N LEU A 52 -8.74 -17.10 -14.76
CA LEU A 52 -9.87 -17.18 -13.85
C LEU A 52 -11.08 -16.44 -14.42
N THR A 53 -12.23 -16.61 -13.81
CA THR A 53 -13.46 -15.95 -14.21
C THR A 53 -14.11 -15.17 -13.07
N SER A 54 -14.96 -14.22 -13.43
CA SER A 54 -15.67 -13.42 -12.44
C SER A 54 -16.53 -14.30 -11.55
N GLY A 55 -16.36 -14.16 -10.24
CA GLY A 55 -17.03 -14.95 -9.22
C GLY A 55 -16.19 -16.11 -8.70
N ASP A 56 -15.05 -16.46 -9.32
CA ASP A 56 -14.13 -17.44 -8.74
C ASP A 56 -13.68 -16.98 -7.35
N THR A 57 -13.47 -17.96 -6.47
CA THR A 57 -13.14 -17.72 -5.07
C THR A 57 -11.89 -18.47 -4.65
N TRP A 58 -11.27 -18.05 -3.55
CA TRP A 58 -10.28 -18.81 -2.81
C TRP A 58 -10.72 -18.88 -1.35
N THR A 59 -11.48 -19.92 -1.01
CA THR A 59 -12.15 -20.01 0.31
C THR A 59 -11.42 -20.92 1.29
N VAL A 60 -10.66 -21.89 0.80
CA VAL A 60 -9.93 -22.87 1.62
C VAL A 60 -8.70 -23.40 0.90
N GLY A 61 -7.76 -24.00 1.63
CA GLY A 61 -6.63 -24.75 1.05
C GLY A 61 -5.57 -23.87 0.38
N ASN A 62 -4.40 -24.45 0.10
CA ASN A 62 -3.29 -23.73 -0.53
C ASN A 62 -3.42 -23.75 -2.05
N VAL A 63 -2.89 -22.74 -2.73
CA VAL A 63 -2.75 -22.70 -4.19
C VAL A 63 -1.27 -22.81 -4.54
N THR A 64 -0.93 -23.71 -5.48
CA THR A 64 0.42 -23.79 -6.05
C THR A 64 0.41 -23.35 -7.51
N ILE A 65 1.28 -22.42 -7.88
CA ILE A 65 1.51 -22.03 -9.27
C ILE A 65 2.94 -22.42 -9.65
N ASN A 66 3.07 -23.36 -10.59
CA ASN A 66 4.38 -23.87 -11.00
C ASN A 66 5.22 -22.81 -11.73
N GLY A 67 6.55 -23.00 -11.73
CA GLY A 67 7.47 -22.06 -12.37
C GLY A 67 7.16 -21.84 -13.85
N GLY A 68 7.14 -20.56 -14.26
CA GLY A 68 6.80 -20.15 -15.63
C GLY A 68 5.30 -20.12 -15.94
N VAL A 69 4.43 -20.45 -14.98
CA VAL A 69 2.97 -20.41 -15.14
C VAL A 69 2.41 -19.11 -14.57
N THR A 70 1.41 -18.56 -15.26
CA THR A 70 0.61 -17.42 -14.80
C THR A 70 -0.85 -17.82 -14.61
N VAL A 71 -1.39 -17.57 -13.41
CA VAL A 71 -2.84 -17.60 -13.15
C VAL A 71 -3.34 -16.17 -13.17
N THR A 72 -4.29 -15.85 -14.06
CA THR A 72 -4.69 -14.48 -14.38
C THR A 72 -6.11 -14.21 -13.91
N VAL A 73 -6.31 -13.14 -13.14
CA VAL A 73 -7.60 -12.47 -12.97
C VAL A 73 -7.77 -11.51 -14.16
N PRO A 74 -8.61 -11.83 -15.15
CA PRO A 74 -8.70 -11.02 -16.36
C PRO A 74 -9.43 -9.70 -16.10
N GLY A 75 -9.31 -8.77 -17.05
CA GLY A 75 -10.03 -7.49 -17.01
C GLY A 75 -11.54 -7.66 -16.80
N ALA A 76 -12.12 -6.77 -15.98
CA ALA A 76 -13.51 -6.77 -15.55
C ALA A 76 -14.00 -8.01 -14.77
N ALA A 77 -13.13 -8.99 -14.48
CA ALA A 77 -13.46 -10.06 -13.57
C ALA A 77 -13.18 -9.65 -12.12
N THR A 78 -14.05 -10.11 -11.21
CA THR A 78 -13.81 -10.05 -9.78
C THR A 78 -13.55 -11.45 -9.25
N VAL A 79 -12.40 -11.65 -8.61
CA VAL A 79 -12.04 -12.89 -7.90
C VAL A 79 -11.87 -12.55 -6.43
N MET A 80 -12.36 -13.41 -5.54
CA MET A 80 -12.40 -13.13 -4.11
C MET A 80 -11.68 -14.19 -3.29
N MET A 81 -10.72 -13.78 -2.48
CA MET A 81 -10.20 -14.58 -1.36
C MET A 81 -11.00 -14.21 -0.11
N ASN A 82 -11.59 -15.21 0.55
CA ASN A 82 -12.40 -15.04 1.76
C ASN A 82 -12.23 -16.25 2.71
N SER A 83 -11.01 -16.77 2.79
CA SER A 83 -10.69 -17.89 3.67
C SER A 83 -10.80 -17.50 5.14
N GLY A 84 -11.31 -18.43 5.96
CA GLY A 84 -11.32 -18.28 7.42
C GLY A 84 -9.99 -18.62 8.09
N ALA A 85 -9.00 -19.08 7.32
CA ALA A 85 -7.67 -19.46 7.77
C ALA A 85 -6.58 -18.95 6.81
N ASN A 86 -5.35 -18.86 7.29
CA ASN A 86 -4.19 -18.53 6.46
C ASN A 86 -4.05 -19.55 5.32
N VAL A 87 -3.83 -19.03 4.11
CA VAL A 87 -3.62 -19.84 2.91
C VAL A 87 -2.27 -19.53 2.30
N ASN A 88 -1.63 -20.54 1.72
CA ASN A 88 -0.36 -20.34 1.02
C ASN A 88 -0.60 -20.16 -0.48
N LEU A 89 0.07 -19.15 -1.05
CA LEU A 89 0.38 -19.08 -2.48
C LEU A 89 1.81 -19.60 -2.66
N SER A 90 1.96 -20.83 -3.16
CA SER A 90 3.26 -21.52 -3.28
C SER A 90 3.71 -21.72 -4.72
N GLY A 91 4.97 -22.11 -4.89
CA GLY A 91 5.60 -22.31 -6.20
C GLY A 91 6.31 -21.06 -6.73
N LEU A 92 6.78 -21.14 -7.97
CA LEU A 92 7.61 -20.10 -8.61
C LEU A 92 6.85 -19.31 -9.69
N GLY A 93 5.54 -19.54 -9.80
CA GLY A 93 4.68 -18.88 -10.77
C GLY A 93 4.09 -17.56 -10.28
N THR A 94 3.18 -17.01 -11.07
CA THR A 94 2.59 -15.67 -10.83
C THR A 94 1.08 -15.74 -10.74
N LEU A 95 0.51 -15.10 -9.72
CA LEU A 95 -0.88 -14.65 -9.71
C LEU A 95 -0.92 -13.23 -10.29
N ALA A 96 -1.44 -13.08 -11.50
CA ALA A 96 -1.54 -11.80 -12.20
C ALA A 96 -2.97 -11.26 -12.11
N ILE A 97 -3.09 -9.96 -11.85
CA ILE A 97 -4.35 -9.21 -11.94
C ILE A 97 -4.19 -8.27 -13.11
N ASP A 98 -4.89 -8.53 -14.20
CA ASP A 98 -4.81 -7.71 -15.41
C ASP A 98 -5.47 -6.35 -15.20
N ALA A 99 -5.17 -5.41 -16.10
CA ALA A 99 -5.80 -4.10 -16.10
C ALA A 99 -7.33 -4.24 -16.01
N THR A 100 -7.96 -3.50 -15.09
CA THR A 100 -9.40 -3.54 -14.76
C THR A 100 -9.91 -4.85 -14.12
N GLY A 101 -9.06 -5.85 -13.90
CA GLY A 101 -9.38 -7.00 -13.06
C GLY A 101 -9.36 -6.60 -11.59
N LEU A 102 -10.16 -7.28 -10.77
CA LEU A 102 -10.27 -7.02 -9.33
C LEU A 102 -10.01 -8.32 -8.55
N PHE A 103 -9.01 -8.30 -7.68
CA PHE A 103 -8.82 -9.32 -6.66
C PHE A 103 -9.20 -8.75 -5.30
N GLN A 104 -10.23 -9.31 -4.68
CA GLN A 104 -10.71 -8.90 -3.36
C GLN A 104 -10.16 -9.82 -2.29
N HIS A 105 -9.50 -9.25 -1.29
CA HIS A 105 -9.12 -9.91 -0.06
C HIS A 105 -10.13 -9.52 1.03
N ALA A 106 -11.00 -10.47 1.37
CA ALA A 106 -12.23 -10.27 2.14
C ALA A 106 -12.33 -11.23 3.33
N THR A 107 -11.38 -11.12 4.24
CA THR A 107 -11.26 -11.94 5.45
C THR A 107 -11.54 -11.12 6.71
N THR A 108 -12.19 -11.74 7.69
CA THR A 108 -12.57 -11.08 8.96
C THR A 108 -12.16 -11.87 10.20
N THR A 109 -11.45 -12.99 10.00
CA THR A 109 -10.96 -13.88 11.05
C THR A 109 -9.48 -13.60 11.28
N SER A 110 -8.93 -13.95 12.44
CA SER A 110 -7.48 -13.81 12.72
C SER A 110 -6.57 -14.74 11.89
N GLY A 111 -7.14 -15.44 10.92
CA GLY A 111 -6.44 -16.31 9.99
C GLY A 111 -6.74 -15.78 8.60
N ASP A 112 -6.19 -14.61 8.30
CA ASP A 112 -6.52 -13.73 7.18
C ASP A 112 -5.32 -13.49 6.26
N ASN A 113 -4.22 -14.22 6.45
CA ASN A 113 -3.04 -14.04 5.62
C ASN A 113 -3.13 -14.85 4.32
N ILE A 114 -2.79 -14.21 3.20
CA ILE A 114 -2.19 -14.88 2.05
C ILE A 114 -0.68 -14.92 2.30
N VAL A 115 -0.16 -16.12 2.51
CA VAL A 115 1.27 -16.36 2.72
C VAL A 115 1.91 -16.74 1.39
N VAL A 116 2.66 -15.81 0.79
CA VAL A 116 3.41 -16.07 -0.44
C VAL A 116 4.70 -16.79 -0.07
N THR A 117 4.78 -18.07 -0.41
CA THR A 117 5.95 -18.92 -0.15
C THR A 117 6.82 -19.06 -1.40
N ASP A 118 7.98 -19.70 -1.23
CA ASP A 118 8.95 -19.89 -2.31
C ASP A 118 9.32 -18.56 -2.99
N ALA A 119 9.59 -18.55 -4.30
CA ALA A 119 9.75 -17.32 -5.08
C ALA A 119 8.49 -16.98 -5.89
N GLY A 120 7.31 -17.22 -5.31
CA GLY A 120 6.02 -16.91 -5.94
C GLY A 120 5.81 -15.39 -6.08
N SER A 121 5.01 -14.98 -7.07
CA SER A 121 4.76 -13.57 -7.34
C SER A 121 3.26 -13.26 -7.39
N ILE A 122 2.90 -12.09 -6.84
CA ILE A 122 1.64 -11.42 -7.12
C ILE A 122 1.97 -10.21 -8.00
N LEU A 123 1.38 -10.14 -9.19
CA LEU A 123 1.53 -9.03 -10.12
C LEU A 123 0.19 -8.30 -10.28
N ASN A 124 0.04 -7.16 -9.62
CA ASN A 124 -1.16 -6.34 -9.72
C ASN A 124 -1.02 -5.26 -10.79
N ASN A 125 -1.60 -5.47 -11.97
CA ASN A 125 -1.80 -4.43 -12.99
C ASN A 125 -3.25 -3.88 -12.99
N GLY A 126 -4.15 -4.48 -12.21
CA GLY A 126 -5.55 -4.10 -12.06
C GLY A 126 -5.82 -3.47 -10.70
N THR A 127 -6.69 -4.09 -9.91
CA THR A 127 -6.96 -3.68 -8.54
C THR A 127 -6.79 -4.86 -7.58
N TYR A 128 -5.95 -4.67 -6.57
CA TYR A 128 -5.92 -5.51 -5.38
C TYR A 128 -6.61 -4.75 -4.25
N GLU A 129 -7.68 -5.31 -3.69
CA GLU A 129 -8.49 -4.66 -2.68
C GLU A 129 -8.48 -5.44 -1.37
N PHE A 130 -7.98 -4.81 -0.30
CA PHE A 130 -8.26 -5.21 1.06
C PHE A 130 -9.65 -4.67 1.47
N THR A 131 -10.67 -5.52 1.37
CA THR A 131 -12.03 -5.11 1.73
C THR A 131 -12.25 -5.08 3.24
N THR A 132 -11.56 -5.93 4.01
CA THR A 132 -11.70 -6.05 5.47
C THR A 132 -10.34 -6.15 6.15
N GLY A 133 -10.00 -7.24 6.86
CA GLY A 133 -8.76 -7.39 7.64
C GLY A 133 -7.74 -8.33 7.01
N GLY A 134 -7.54 -8.29 5.69
CA GLY A 134 -6.61 -9.21 5.01
C GLY A 134 -5.14 -8.81 5.16
N ASP A 135 -4.26 -9.81 5.12
CA ASP A 135 -2.80 -9.64 5.19
C ASP A 135 -2.07 -10.36 4.04
N ILE A 136 -0.94 -9.82 3.62
CA ILE A 136 -0.01 -10.49 2.70
C ILE A 136 1.33 -10.68 3.39
N GLN A 137 1.68 -11.93 3.66
CA GLN A 137 3.00 -12.29 4.16
C GLN A 137 3.88 -12.77 3.00
N LEU A 138 4.87 -11.97 2.62
CA LEU A 138 5.92 -12.31 1.66
C LEU A 138 6.99 -13.15 2.35
N LYS A 139 6.67 -14.43 2.59
CA LYS A 139 7.46 -15.31 3.44
C LYS A 139 8.70 -15.87 2.75
N GLY A 140 8.56 -16.29 1.50
CA GLY A 140 9.64 -16.97 0.79
C GLY A 140 10.71 -15.99 0.31
N SER A 141 11.98 -16.41 0.40
CA SER A 141 13.10 -15.64 -0.16
C SER A 141 12.94 -15.54 -1.67
N GLY A 142 12.71 -14.33 -2.18
CA GLY A 142 12.41 -14.08 -3.60
C GLY A 142 10.91 -14.04 -3.93
N SER A 143 10.02 -14.23 -2.95
CA SER A 143 8.61 -13.91 -3.16
C SER A 143 8.43 -12.41 -3.41
N THR A 144 7.41 -12.04 -4.19
CA THR A 144 7.21 -10.64 -4.58
C THR A 144 5.74 -10.26 -4.62
N PHE A 145 5.47 -8.99 -4.31
CA PHE A 145 4.24 -8.31 -4.68
C PHE A 145 4.62 -7.08 -5.52
N TYR A 146 4.25 -7.08 -6.79
CA TYR A 146 4.40 -5.93 -7.68
C TYR A 146 3.06 -5.20 -7.82
N ASN A 147 2.99 -3.96 -7.34
CA ASN A 147 1.85 -3.08 -7.58
C ASN A 147 2.14 -2.11 -8.73
N ASN A 148 1.54 -2.36 -9.89
CA ASN A 148 1.54 -1.45 -11.05
C ASN A 148 0.17 -0.80 -11.30
N GLY A 149 -0.89 -1.37 -10.73
CA GLY A 149 -2.26 -0.87 -10.78
C GLY A 149 -2.65 -0.13 -9.50
N LEU A 150 -3.86 -0.39 -9.02
CA LEU A 150 -4.38 0.16 -7.77
C LEU A 150 -4.26 -0.88 -6.65
N LEU A 151 -3.60 -0.51 -5.56
CA LEU A 151 -3.74 -1.17 -4.26
C LEU A 151 -4.72 -0.36 -3.42
N THR A 152 -5.77 -0.98 -2.90
CA THR A 152 -6.76 -0.24 -2.12
C THR A 152 -7.22 -0.95 -0.85
N LYS A 153 -7.57 -0.15 0.15
CA LYS A 153 -8.18 -0.57 1.40
C LYS A 153 -9.50 0.19 1.58
N THR A 154 -10.60 -0.53 1.66
CA THR A 154 -11.95 0.06 1.56
C THR A 154 -12.87 -0.18 2.75
N GLY A 155 -12.62 -1.19 3.58
CA GLY A 155 -13.47 -1.44 4.76
C GLY A 155 -12.78 -1.23 6.10
N ILE A 156 -13.60 -1.16 7.14
CA ILE A 156 -13.20 -1.31 8.54
C ILE A 156 -13.68 -2.68 9.00
N ASN A 157 -12.85 -3.46 9.69
CA ASN A 157 -13.38 -4.58 10.43
C ASN A 157 -13.87 -4.04 11.78
N ALA A 158 -15.18 -3.80 11.92
CA ALA A 158 -15.74 -3.20 13.14
C ALA A 158 -15.48 -4.03 14.42
N SER A 159 -15.09 -5.31 14.26
CA SER A 159 -14.70 -6.22 15.35
C SER A 159 -13.19 -6.37 15.56
N SER A 160 -12.37 -5.89 14.62
CA SER A 160 -10.92 -5.98 14.68
C SER A 160 -10.31 -4.67 14.18
N ASN A 161 -9.72 -3.87 15.07
CA ASN A 161 -8.89 -2.73 14.69
C ASN A 161 -7.58 -3.15 13.99
N ASP A 162 -7.51 -4.38 13.48
CA ASP A 162 -6.31 -4.93 12.88
C ASP A 162 -6.05 -4.22 11.54
N PRO A 163 -4.90 -3.55 11.41
CA PRO A 163 -4.48 -3.03 10.12
C PRO A 163 -4.36 -4.18 9.11
N SER A 164 -4.61 -3.89 7.83
CA SER A 164 -4.13 -4.78 6.78
C SER A 164 -2.64 -4.57 6.61
N HIS A 165 -1.91 -5.67 6.43
CA HIS A 165 -0.47 -5.65 6.27
C HIS A 165 -0.01 -6.23 4.93
N ILE A 166 1.03 -5.63 4.36
CA ILE A 166 1.92 -6.32 3.42
C ILE A 166 3.31 -6.34 4.06
N PHE A 167 3.87 -7.53 4.29
CA PHE A 167 5.11 -7.63 5.07
C PHE A 167 5.97 -8.84 4.69
N PRO A 168 7.30 -8.75 4.80
CA PRO A 168 8.20 -9.87 4.63
C PRO A 168 8.17 -10.82 5.85
N ASN A 169 8.89 -11.94 5.80
CA ASN A 169 9.08 -12.79 6.98
C ASN A 169 9.84 -12.07 8.12
N SER A 170 10.74 -11.15 7.78
CA SER A 170 11.54 -10.33 8.70
C SER A 170 12.22 -9.18 7.97
N THR A 171 12.91 -8.29 8.67
CA THR A 171 13.73 -7.23 8.07
C THR A 171 14.86 -7.75 7.16
N SER A 172 15.41 -8.93 7.42
CA SER A 172 16.56 -9.47 6.68
C SER A 172 16.27 -10.72 5.85
N SER A 173 15.03 -11.19 5.85
CA SER A 173 14.61 -12.40 5.12
C SER A 173 13.14 -12.33 4.75
N GLY A 174 12.78 -12.89 3.59
CA GLY A 174 11.44 -12.83 3.04
C GLY A 174 11.45 -12.32 1.60
N GLY A 175 10.26 -11.96 1.13
CA GLY A 175 10.06 -11.34 -0.18
C GLY A 175 10.05 -9.83 -0.14
N THR A 176 9.76 -9.24 -1.30
CA THR A 176 9.83 -7.79 -1.51
C THR A 176 8.52 -7.24 -2.06
N PHE A 177 8.03 -6.16 -1.46
CA PHE A 177 6.98 -5.33 -2.04
C PHE A 177 7.59 -4.26 -2.96
N ILE A 178 7.03 -4.10 -4.15
CA ILE A 178 7.50 -3.16 -5.18
C ILE A 178 6.31 -2.38 -5.71
N ASN A 179 6.34 -1.06 -5.62
CA ASN A 179 5.27 -0.18 -6.05
C ASN A 179 5.68 0.76 -7.18
N THR A 180 4.89 0.76 -8.24
CA THR A 180 4.90 1.76 -9.32
C THR A 180 3.51 2.36 -9.57
N GLY A 181 2.45 1.75 -9.03
CA GLY A 181 1.06 2.17 -9.15
C GLY A 181 0.52 2.95 -7.94
N ASP A 182 -0.79 3.16 -7.93
CA ASP A 182 -1.50 3.95 -6.92
C ASP A 182 -1.83 3.13 -5.67
N ILE A 183 -1.89 3.81 -4.52
CA ILE A 183 -2.33 3.25 -3.25
C ILE A 183 -3.43 4.15 -2.67
N THR A 184 -4.62 3.61 -2.42
CA THR A 184 -5.75 4.37 -1.88
C THR A 184 -6.34 3.69 -0.64
N VAL A 185 -6.33 4.38 0.50
CA VAL A 185 -6.96 3.91 1.74
C VAL A 185 -8.16 4.81 2.05
N THR A 186 -9.37 4.28 1.86
CA THR A 186 -10.61 5.03 2.12
C THR A 186 -11.23 4.73 3.48
N ALA A 187 -10.80 3.63 4.11
CA ALA A 187 -11.25 3.28 5.45
C ALA A 187 -10.24 2.35 6.13
N GLY A 188 -10.18 2.41 7.46
CA GLY A 188 -9.27 1.59 8.25
C GLY A 188 -7.81 1.96 8.01
N HIS A 189 -6.93 0.97 8.13
CA HIS A 189 -5.49 1.17 8.10
C HIS A 189 -4.83 0.10 7.24
N LEU A 190 -3.93 0.52 6.34
CA LEU A 190 -3.03 -0.32 5.58
C LEU A 190 -1.59 0.04 5.96
N ASN A 191 -0.82 -0.94 6.44
CA ASN A 191 0.61 -0.79 6.67
C ASN A 191 1.42 -1.66 5.72
N ILE A 192 2.42 -1.06 5.07
CA ILE A 192 3.36 -1.77 4.21
C ILE A 192 4.72 -1.79 4.91
N ALA A 193 5.18 -2.99 5.25
CA ALA A 193 6.46 -3.19 5.93
C ALA A 193 7.55 -3.55 4.92
N GLY A 194 8.42 -2.60 4.61
CA GLY A 194 9.57 -2.72 3.74
C GLY A 194 9.24 -2.82 2.25
N GLY A 195 10.29 -2.69 1.43
CA GLY A 195 10.20 -2.76 -0.03
C GLY A 195 10.74 -1.53 -0.75
N SER A 196 10.15 -1.23 -1.91
CA SER A 196 10.46 -0.05 -2.70
C SER A 196 9.21 0.54 -3.35
N SER A 197 9.18 1.87 -3.48
CA SER A 197 8.20 2.58 -4.30
C SER A 197 8.90 3.60 -5.18
N THR A 198 8.68 3.53 -6.49
CA THR A 198 9.25 4.48 -7.46
C THR A 198 8.23 5.48 -8.00
N GLY A 199 6.98 5.44 -7.53
CA GLY A 199 5.93 6.37 -7.95
C GLY A 199 4.55 6.01 -7.43
N GLY A 200 3.53 6.61 -8.05
CA GLY A 200 2.11 6.44 -7.69
C GLY A 200 1.54 7.56 -6.83
N ASN A 201 0.21 7.67 -6.83
CA ASN A 201 -0.52 8.51 -5.91
C ASN A 201 -0.87 7.72 -4.64
N PHE A 202 -0.62 8.33 -3.48
CA PHE A 202 -0.98 7.81 -2.17
C PHE A 202 -2.14 8.64 -1.65
N THR A 203 -3.35 8.08 -1.64
CA THR A 203 -4.56 8.83 -1.27
C THR A 203 -5.17 8.27 0.01
N THR A 204 -5.55 9.16 0.92
CA THR A 204 -6.30 8.80 2.13
C THR A 204 -7.48 9.73 2.38
N THR A 205 -8.55 9.20 2.95
CA THR A 205 -9.72 9.98 3.40
C THR A 205 -9.76 10.13 4.92
N SER A 206 -10.67 10.96 5.42
CA SER A 206 -10.86 11.19 6.86
C SER A 206 -10.89 9.88 7.67
N GLY A 207 -9.99 9.75 8.65
CA GLY A 207 -9.91 8.60 9.54
C GLY A 207 -9.27 7.34 8.93
N ALA A 208 -8.81 7.40 7.68
CA ALA A 208 -8.05 6.32 7.05
C ALA A 208 -6.54 6.55 7.22
N MET A 209 -5.78 5.46 7.33
CA MET A 209 -4.33 5.48 7.54
C MET A 209 -3.62 4.63 6.49
N LEU A 210 -2.66 5.23 5.78
CA LEU A 210 -1.63 4.52 5.04
C LEU A 210 -0.32 4.71 5.79
N SER A 211 0.37 3.62 6.11
CA SER A 211 1.67 3.73 6.76
C SER A 211 2.73 2.82 6.20
N PHE A 212 3.97 3.21 6.48
CA PHE A 212 5.18 2.53 6.03
C PHE A 212 6.09 2.22 7.24
N SER A 213 6.45 0.95 7.39
CA SER A 213 7.42 0.46 8.39
C SER A 213 8.43 -0.49 7.74
N GLY A 214 9.34 -1.11 8.48
CA GLY A 214 10.34 -2.03 7.96
C GLY A 214 11.40 -1.37 7.06
N ARG A 215 12.16 -2.20 6.33
CA ARG A 215 13.31 -1.77 5.51
C ARG A 215 12.92 -1.32 4.12
N TRP A 216 13.14 -0.04 3.81
CA TRP A 216 12.85 0.54 2.50
C TRP A 216 14.11 0.94 1.75
N SER A 217 14.20 0.61 0.46
CA SER A 217 15.28 1.11 -0.39
C SER A 217 14.95 2.47 -1.02
N GLU A 218 13.67 2.75 -1.23
CA GLU A 218 13.15 3.99 -1.81
C GLU A 218 11.66 4.12 -1.51
N LEU A 219 11.19 5.33 -1.19
CA LEU A 219 9.77 5.66 -1.05
C LEU A 219 9.45 6.94 -1.83
N THR A 220 8.99 6.75 -3.07
CA THR A 220 8.59 7.82 -3.99
C THR A 220 7.08 7.76 -4.27
N GLY A 221 6.41 8.91 -4.27
CA GLY A 221 4.98 9.03 -4.57
C GLY A 221 4.43 10.45 -4.42
N VAL A 222 3.13 10.62 -4.64
CA VAL A 222 2.40 11.87 -4.43
C VAL A 222 1.34 11.65 -3.36
N ALA A 223 1.50 12.24 -2.19
CA ALA A 223 0.53 12.12 -1.10
C ALA A 223 -0.64 13.09 -1.27
N ASP A 224 -1.85 12.57 -1.06
CA ASP A 224 -3.08 13.34 -0.88
C ASP A 224 -3.83 12.80 0.34
N ASN A 225 -3.69 13.50 1.45
CA ASN A 225 -4.51 13.31 2.64
C ASN A 225 -5.35 14.56 2.95
N SER A 226 -5.66 15.36 1.94
CA SER A 226 -6.42 16.62 2.07
C SER A 226 -7.81 16.42 2.70
N ALA A 227 -8.37 15.22 2.58
CA ALA A 227 -9.61 14.82 3.24
C ALA A 227 -9.45 14.45 4.74
N GLY A 228 -8.28 14.64 5.34
CA GLY A 228 -8.03 14.43 6.78
C GLY A 228 -7.58 13.02 7.16
N GLY A 229 -6.99 12.27 6.22
CA GLY A 229 -6.36 10.98 6.50
C GLY A 229 -4.90 11.10 6.94
N PHE A 230 -4.23 9.97 7.12
CA PHE A 230 -2.80 9.92 7.47
C PHE A 230 -2.00 9.16 6.40
N ILE A 231 -0.88 9.74 5.97
CA ILE A 231 0.13 9.09 5.14
C ILE A 231 1.48 9.32 5.82
N GLY A 232 2.12 8.26 6.31
CA GLY A 232 3.32 8.45 7.10
C GLY A 232 4.07 7.18 7.49
N THR A 233 5.17 7.34 8.21
CA THR A 233 5.87 6.20 8.81
C THR A 233 5.14 5.73 10.07
N SER A 234 5.37 4.49 10.47
CA SER A 234 4.77 3.93 11.67
C SER A 234 5.72 3.01 12.43
N ALA A 235 5.29 2.68 13.66
CA ALA A 235 6.00 1.73 14.51
C ALA A 235 5.40 0.30 14.48
N GLN A 236 4.65 -0.07 13.44
CA GLN A 236 3.98 -1.36 13.38
C GLN A 236 4.93 -2.49 12.97
N ASP A 237 4.85 -3.60 13.71
CA ASP A 237 5.62 -4.83 13.47
C ASP A 237 4.68 -6.05 13.41
N PRO A 238 4.03 -6.32 12.27
CA PRO A 238 3.03 -7.39 12.15
C PRO A 238 3.54 -8.78 12.55
N ALA A 239 4.85 -9.04 12.50
CA ALA A 239 5.43 -10.33 12.88
C ALA A 239 6.41 -10.27 14.07
N GLY A 240 6.59 -9.11 14.70
CA GLY A 240 7.62 -8.89 15.74
C GLY A 240 9.08 -9.01 15.24
N THR A 241 9.26 -9.22 13.94
CA THR A 241 10.55 -9.44 13.26
C THR A 241 10.67 -8.63 11.97
N THR A 242 9.63 -7.90 11.58
CA THR A 242 9.55 -7.13 10.32
C THR A 242 10.08 -5.71 10.47
N GLY A 243 10.39 -5.32 11.70
CA GLY A 243 10.90 -4.00 12.03
C GLY A 243 9.74 -3.12 12.44
N ALA A 244 9.66 -2.82 13.73
CA ALA A 244 8.68 -1.90 14.29
C ALA A 244 8.92 -0.44 13.94
N ARG A 245 9.65 -0.14 12.85
CA ARG A 245 10.14 1.20 12.48
C ARG A 245 10.46 1.21 10.99
N PHE A 246 10.39 2.37 10.36
CA PHE A 246 10.98 2.63 9.06
C PHE A 246 12.52 2.59 9.17
N GLU A 247 13.14 1.76 8.34
CA GLU A 247 14.59 1.56 8.29
C GLU A 247 15.13 1.87 6.89
N ALA A 248 16.21 2.63 6.79
CA ALA A 248 16.92 2.84 5.53
C ALA A 248 17.65 1.57 5.10
N ALA A 249 17.29 1.00 3.94
CA ALA A 249 17.84 -0.26 3.46
C ALA A 249 19.00 -0.11 2.47
N ALA A 250 18.98 0.96 1.66
CA ALA A 250 20.01 1.24 0.66
C ALA A 250 21.07 2.21 1.21
N ALA A 251 22.28 2.17 0.64
CA ALA A 251 23.37 3.10 0.99
C ALA A 251 22.91 4.57 0.95
N THR A 252 22.03 4.89 -0.01
CA THR A 252 21.18 6.08 0.03
C THR A 252 19.74 5.63 -0.17
N THR A 253 18.91 5.80 0.86
CA THR A 253 17.48 5.58 0.81
C THR A 253 16.80 6.92 0.55
N VAL A 254 16.03 7.01 -0.53
CA VAL A 254 15.35 8.25 -0.93
C VAL A 254 13.91 8.27 -0.43
N LEU A 255 13.53 9.38 0.20
CA LEU A 255 12.14 9.75 0.48
C LEU A 255 11.76 10.88 -0.47
N ASN A 256 10.93 10.58 -1.47
CA ASN A 256 10.45 11.56 -2.44
C ASN A 256 8.92 11.51 -2.51
N VAL A 257 8.29 11.86 -1.38
CA VAL A 257 6.84 11.97 -1.28
C VAL A 257 6.46 13.44 -1.38
N THR A 258 5.70 13.79 -2.42
CA THR A 258 5.26 15.17 -2.68
C THR A 258 3.77 15.33 -2.34
N GLY A 259 3.13 16.43 -2.75
CA GLY A 259 1.73 16.71 -2.41
C GLY A 259 1.61 17.19 -0.98
N THR A 260 0.79 16.53 -0.16
CA THR A 260 0.66 16.83 1.27
C THR A 260 1.82 16.31 2.12
N GLY A 261 2.73 15.53 1.52
CA GLY A 261 3.96 15.05 2.14
C GLY A 261 3.82 13.74 2.92
N LEU A 262 4.96 13.27 3.42
CA LEU A 262 5.08 12.10 4.28
C LEU A 262 5.20 12.56 5.74
N VAL A 263 4.30 12.10 6.60
CA VAL A 263 4.38 12.36 8.04
C VAL A 263 5.35 11.36 8.69
N LEU A 264 6.29 11.82 9.52
CA LEU A 264 7.07 10.92 10.36
C LEU A 264 6.32 10.62 11.65
N GLY A 265 5.93 9.34 11.82
CA GLY A 265 5.28 8.84 13.02
C GLY A 265 6.22 8.72 14.23
N THR A 266 5.65 8.55 15.43
CA THR A 266 6.42 8.32 16.68
C THR A 266 7.36 7.13 16.58
N GLY A 267 8.59 7.32 17.07
CA GLY A 267 9.60 6.26 17.22
C GLY A 267 10.11 5.65 15.90
N ALA A 268 9.87 6.29 14.76
CA ALA A 268 9.73 5.54 13.52
C ALA A 268 10.96 5.44 12.62
N VAL A 269 12.08 6.15 12.82
CA VAL A 269 13.12 6.21 11.76
C VAL A 269 14.52 5.81 12.21
N ASP A 270 14.95 4.64 11.75
CA ASP A 270 16.31 4.14 11.83
C ASP A 270 17.05 4.41 10.51
N VAL A 271 18.07 5.26 10.54
CA VAL A 271 18.92 5.54 9.37
C VAL A 271 19.90 4.40 9.10
N HIS A 272 20.07 3.49 10.06
CA HIS A 272 20.73 2.20 9.90
C HIS A 272 22.15 2.27 9.31
N GLY A 273 22.89 3.32 9.67
CA GLY A 273 24.25 3.57 9.17
C GLY A 273 24.32 4.05 7.72
N ASN A 274 23.19 4.32 7.07
CA ASN A 274 23.09 4.75 5.67
C ASN A 274 22.89 6.26 5.54
N VAL A 275 22.62 6.73 4.31
CA VAL A 275 22.06 8.06 4.06
C VAL A 275 20.55 7.94 3.88
N LEU A 276 19.78 8.68 4.67
CA LEU A 276 18.36 8.88 4.44
C LEU A 276 18.17 10.27 3.82
N GLN A 277 17.75 10.32 2.56
CA GLN A 277 17.66 11.57 1.80
C GLN A 277 16.22 11.95 1.53
N ASN A 278 15.77 13.08 2.08
CA ASN A 278 14.50 13.69 1.70
C ASN A 278 14.66 14.53 0.43
N GLN A 279 13.81 14.28 -0.57
CA GLN A 279 13.67 15.05 -1.79
C GLN A 279 12.23 15.59 -1.98
N GLY A 280 11.29 15.18 -1.14
CA GLY A 280 9.90 15.61 -1.16
C GLY A 280 9.55 16.51 0.03
N LEU A 281 8.31 16.44 0.49
CA LEU A 281 7.85 17.10 1.72
C LEU A 281 7.80 16.08 2.86
N LEU A 282 8.61 16.31 3.88
CA LEU A 282 8.63 15.54 5.11
C LEU A 282 8.03 16.38 6.24
N VAL A 283 7.04 15.84 6.94
CA VAL A 283 6.33 16.54 8.02
C VAL A 283 6.61 15.85 9.35
N ILE A 284 7.05 16.61 10.35
CA ILE A 284 7.31 16.17 11.71
C ILE A 284 6.41 16.98 12.66
N GLY A 285 5.60 16.28 13.44
CA GLY A 285 4.50 16.89 14.17
C GLY A 285 3.40 17.31 13.21
N SER A 286 2.18 16.88 13.46
CA SER A 286 1.01 17.34 12.71
C SER A 286 -0.15 17.56 13.66
N SER A 287 -1.18 18.30 13.23
CA SER A 287 -2.40 18.52 14.03
C SER A 287 -3.03 17.23 14.56
N GLN A 288 -2.78 16.09 13.91
CA GLN A 288 -3.27 14.76 14.27
C GLN A 288 -2.38 14.02 15.28
N ASN A 289 -1.14 14.47 15.55
CA ASN A 289 -0.21 13.75 16.43
C ASN A 289 0.92 14.66 16.99
N PRO A 290 0.90 15.05 18.28
CA PRO A 290 2.00 15.79 18.90
C PRO A 290 3.14 14.83 19.20
N GLU A 291 4.08 14.66 18.27
CA GLU A 291 5.03 13.55 18.31
C GLU A 291 6.47 13.94 18.61
N ILE A 292 7.13 13.04 19.33
CA ILE A 292 8.58 12.94 19.47
C ILE A 292 9.05 11.99 18.35
N VAL A 293 9.75 12.54 17.36
CA VAL A 293 10.41 11.78 16.32
C VAL A 293 11.88 11.63 16.69
N ASP A 294 12.33 10.39 16.85
CA ASP A 294 13.73 10.07 17.07
C ASP A 294 14.37 9.60 15.77
N LEU A 295 15.43 10.29 15.33
CA LEU A 295 16.33 9.83 14.27
C LEU A 295 17.56 9.18 14.93
N PHE A 296 17.75 7.89 14.69
CA PHE A 296 18.85 7.10 15.24
C PHE A 296 19.42 6.14 14.18
N GLY A 297 20.27 5.19 14.61
CA GLY A 297 20.85 4.18 13.72
C GLY A 297 22.26 4.47 13.21
N GLY A 298 22.75 5.69 13.43
CA GLY A 298 23.96 6.17 12.77
C GLY A 298 23.69 6.54 11.30
N GLY A 299 24.69 7.14 10.66
CA GLY A 299 24.58 7.60 9.27
C GLY A 299 24.28 9.09 9.16
N THR A 300 23.58 9.50 8.10
CA THR A 300 23.28 10.92 7.85
C THR A 300 21.86 11.08 7.31
N PHE A 301 21.13 12.05 7.84
CA PHE A 301 19.88 12.51 7.24
C PHE A 301 20.16 13.77 6.42
N VAL A 302 19.75 13.76 5.15
CA VAL A 302 19.97 14.85 4.21
C VAL A 302 18.63 15.35 3.70
N ASN A 303 18.30 16.62 3.96
CA ASN A 303 17.24 17.29 3.22
C ASN A 303 17.84 17.90 1.95
N ALA A 304 17.65 17.25 0.81
CA ALA A 304 18.23 17.65 -0.47
C ALA A 304 17.68 19.00 -0.95
N SER A 305 18.32 19.62 -1.94
CA SER A 305 17.94 20.94 -2.48
C SER A 305 16.49 21.09 -2.95
N GLY A 306 15.85 20.01 -3.42
CA GLY A 306 14.42 19.99 -3.77
C GLY A 306 13.48 19.62 -2.61
N GLY A 307 14.04 19.17 -1.49
CA GLY A 307 13.30 18.68 -0.33
C GLY A 307 12.89 19.79 0.64
N THR A 308 11.77 19.56 1.31
CA THR A 308 11.28 20.36 2.42
C THR A 308 11.11 19.47 3.64
N VAL A 309 11.69 19.89 4.77
CA VAL A 309 11.36 19.36 6.09
C VAL A 309 10.55 20.41 6.82
N LEU A 310 9.35 20.06 7.25
CA LEU A 310 8.48 20.88 8.07
C LEU A 310 8.39 20.24 9.45
N LEU A 311 8.94 20.90 10.47
CA LEU A 311 8.59 20.63 11.86
C LEU A 311 7.48 21.60 12.22
N ASP A 312 6.25 21.11 12.33
CA ASP A 312 5.07 21.94 12.62
C ASP A 312 4.76 22.02 14.12
N LYS A 313 5.17 21.02 14.90
CA LYS A 313 5.18 21.01 16.36
C LYS A 313 5.91 19.79 16.92
N GLY A 314 6.13 19.73 18.23
CA GLY A 314 6.63 18.54 18.91
C GLY A 314 8.16 18.51 18.99
N SER A 315 8.74 17.32 18.97
CA SER A 315 10.19 17.17 19.18
C SER A 315 10.86 16.33 18.10
N LEU A 316 12.01 16.79 17.63
CA LEU A 316 12.95 16.01 16.82
C LEU A 316 14.19 15.71 17.64
N THR A 317 14.52 14.43 17.83
CA THR A 317 15.74 14.01 18.52
C THR A 317 16.76 13.41 17.55
N LEU A 318 17.94 14.02 17.46
CA LEU A 318 19.07 13.60 16.63
C LEU A 318 20.09 12.79 17.45
N THR A 319 19.78 11.53 17.73
CA THR A 319 20.54 10.71 18.70
C THR A 319 21.88 10.21 18.16
N ALA A 320 21.88 9.69 16.94
CA ALA A 320 23.08 9.11 16.30
C ALA A 320 23.33 9.64 14.88
N THR A 321 22.49 10.57 14.42
CA THR A 321 22.44 11.01 13.03
C THR A 321 22.33 12.53 13.01
N GLY A 322 23.23 13.20 12.29
CA GLY A 322 23.11 14.64 12.01
C GLY A 322 22.13 14.92 10.87
N LEU A 323 21.65 16.15 10.81
CA LEU A 323 20.81 16.64 9.71
C LEU A 323 21.60 17.66 8.87
N THR A 324 21.77 17.36 7.59
CA THR A 324 22.28 18.33 6.61
C THR A 324 21.11 18.88 5.81
N ASN A 325 20.92 20.19 5.84
CA ASN A 325 19.90 20.88 5.07
C ASN A 325 20.52 21.57 3.85
N GLU A 326 20.16 21.08 2.66
CA GLU A 326 20.45 21.68 1.35
C GLU A 326 19.20 22.31 0.72
N GLY A 327 18.01 21.90 1.16
CA GLY A 327 16.71 22.42 0.72
C GLY A 327 16.10 23.39 1.73
N THR A 328 14.79 23.23 1.99
CA THR A 328 14.06 24.06 2.96
C THR A 328 13.80 23.31 4.27
N LEU A 329 14.26 23.86 5.39
CA LEU A 329 13.88 23.43 6.74
C LEU A 329 12.98 24.49 7.36
N THR A 330 11.72 24.18 7.57
CA THR A 330 10.76 25.06 8.24
C THR A 330 10.50 24.55 9.64
N LEU A 331 10.76 25.41 10.63
CA LEU A 331 10.44 25.20 12.02
C LEU A 331 9.27 26.13 12.35
N ASN A 332 8.07 25.57 12.35
CA ASN A 332 6.81 26.25 12.58
C ASN A 332 6.17 25.71 13.85
N ASP A 333 5.44 26.54 14.59
CA ASP A 333 4.71 26.18 15.80
C ASP A 333 3.19 26.08 15.58
N GLY A 334 2.74 26.27 14.33
CA GLY A 334 1.40 25.91 13.84
C GLY A 334 0.22 26.76 14.35
N GLU A 335 0.27 27.34 15.55
CA GLU A 335 -0.86 28.05 16.15
C GLU A 335 -0.47 29.35 16.86
N THR A 336 -1.34 30.35 16.74
CA THR A 336 -1.26 31.59 17.52
C THR A 336 -1.58 31.29 18.99
N GLY A 337 -0.60 30.88 19.77
CA GLY A 337 -0.76 30.57 21.19
C GLY A 337 0.55 30.07 21.79
N VAL A 338 0.94 30.58 22.94
CA VAL A 338 2.29 30.45 23.54
C VAL A 338 2.64 29.04 24.05
N THR A 339 1.89 28.00 23.68
CA THR A 339 1.95 26.66 24.30
C THR A 339 2.56 25.57 23.43
N ASP A 340 2.49 25.71 22.11
CA ASP A 340 3.17 24.77 21.24
C ASP A 340 4.68 25.12 21.23
N ILE A 341 5.52 24.10 21.05
CA ILE A 341 6.97 24.22 21.11
C ILE A 341 7.55 23.26 20.09
N VAL A 342 8.38 23.78 19.20
CA VAL A 342 9.31 22.96 18.42
C VAL A 342 10.56 22.76 19.25
N THR A 343 10.84 21.51 19.61
CA THR A 343 12.06 21.14 20.33
C THR A 343 12.98 20.31 19.44
N ILE A 344 14.24 20.70 19.35
CA ILE A 344 15.27 19.92 18.68
C ILE A 344 16.28 19.48 19.75
N ASN A 345 16.43 18.16 19.89
CA ASN A 345 17.25 17.52 20.90
C ASN A 345 18.32 16.63 20.29
N GLY A 346 19.32 16.27 21.10
CA GLY A 346 20.32 15.27 20.76
C GLY A 346 21.70 15.84 20.49
N PRO A 347 22.74 14.98 20.53
CA PRO A 347 24.13 15.40 20.46
C PRO A 347 24.61 15.77 19.04
N ASN A 348 23.88 15.39 17.97
CA ASN A 348 24.34 15.57 16.59
C ASN A 348 23.79 16.85 15.98
N ALA A 349 24.64 17.62 15.30
CA ALA A 349 24.29 18.94 14.80
C ALA A 349 23.31 18.94 13.61
N ILE A 350 22.62 20.06 13.47
CA ILE A 350 21.97 20.50 12.24
C ILE A 350 22.95 21.43 11.50
N THR A 351 23.20 21.14 10.22
CA THR A 351 23.99 22.01 9.34
C THR A 351 23.13 22.46 8.17
N ASN A 352 22.76 23.74 8.14
CA ASN A 352 22.23 24.35 6.94
C ASN A 352 23.39 24.81 6.06
N VAL A 353 23.57 24.18 4.91
CA VAL A 353 24.69 24.48 4.01
C VAL A 353 24.35 25.65 3.08
N THR A 354 25.36 26.16 2.37
CA THR A 354 25.14 27.17 1.33
C THR A 354 24.11 26.69 0.30
N GLY A 355 23.11 27.54 0.05
CA GLY A 355 21.97 27.22 -0.82
C GLY A 355 20.74 26.70 -0.08
N GLY A 356 20.90 26.13 1.12
CA GLY A 356 19.79 25.72 1.97
C GLY A 356 19.15 26.91 2.69
N VAL A 357 17.87 26.74 3.03
CA VAL A 357 17.04 27.74 3.71
C VAL A 357 16.52 27.17 5.02
N VAL A 358 16.69 27.91 6.12
CA VAL A 358 16.02 27.65 7.40
C VAL A 358 14.98 28.75 7.61
N ASN A 359 13.71 28.39 7.66
CA ASN A 359 12.62 29.27 8.05
C ASN A 359 12.28 29.01 9.52
N LEU A 360 12.42 30.04 10.35
CA LEU A 360 11.88 30.05 11.70
C LEU A 360 10.59 30.86 11.64
N GLU A 361 9.46 30.18 11.69
CA GLU A 361 8.15 30.80 11.77
C GLU A 361 7.80 31.06 13.24
N ASP A 362 6.66 31.70 13.49
CA ASP A 362 6.26 32.10 14.83
C ASP A 362 6.29 30.97 15.86
N GLY A 363 6.63 31.32 17.10
CA GLY A 363 6.52 30.41 18.24
C GLY A 363 7.80 30.25 19.04
N ASN A 364 7.83 29.17 19.82
CA ASN A 364 8.95 28.84 20.70
C ASN A 364 9.79 27.71 20.10
N LEU A 365 11.03 28.05 19.70
CA LEU A 365 12.06 27.07 19.35
C LEU A 365 12.93 26.77 20.58
N VAL A 366 12.99 25.52 20.98
CA VAL A 366 13.94 25.00 21.97
C VAL A 366 15.01 24.20 21.25
N LEU A 367 16.23 24.72 21.24
CA LEU A 367 17.37 24.14 20.56
C LEU A 367 18.39 23.59 21.57
N ASN A 368 18.33 22.28 21.80
CA ASN A 368 19.30 21.52 22.63
C ASN A 368 20.31 20.75 21.77
N THR A 369 20.41 21.12 20.50
CA THR A 369 21.32 20.61 19.50
C THR A 369 22.03 21.75 18.78
N ALA A 370 23.31 21.62 18.45
CA ALA A 370 23.98 22.68 17.69
C ALA A 370 23.33 22.89 16.30
N LEU A 371 23.04 24.14 15.95
CA LEU A 371 22.57 24.53 14.61
C LEU A 371 23.58 25.49 13.99
N THR A 372 24.19 25.08 12.87
CA THR A 372 25.10 25.92 12.08
C THR A 372 24.42 26.31 10.78
N ASN A 373 24.38 27.62 10.50
CA ASN A 373 23.80 28.18 9.30
C ASN A 373 24.87 28.84 8.42
N GLU A 374 25.12 28.21 7.26
CA GLU A 374 25.97 28.68 6.17
C GLU A 374 25.14 29.03 4.91
N GLY A 375 23.81 28.91 5.00
CA GLY A 375 22.83 29.24 3.97
C GLY A 375 21.99 30.47 4.32
N THR A 376 20.71 30.46 3.98
CA THR A 376 19.77 31.54 4.34
C THR A 376 19.01 31.17 5.61
N MET A 377 18.94 32.07 6.57
CA MET A 377 18.04 31.98 7.72
C MET A 377 16.98 33.08 7.64
N VAL A 378 15.72 32.68 7.58
CA VAL A 378 14.57 33.59 7.56
C VAL A 378 13.89 33.55 8.92
N LEU A 379 13.77 34.70 9.56
CA LEU A 379 13.03 34.88 10.81
C LEU A 379 11.70 35.55 10.49
N ASN A 380 10.63 34.75 10.40
CA ASN A 380 9.29 35.25 10.12
C ASN A 380 8.52 35.42 11.44
N ALA A 381 8.67 36.60 12.05
CA ALA A 381 7.74 37.02 13.08
C ALA A 381 6.41 37.42 12.42
N GLY A 382 5.32 36.81 12.84
CA GLY A 382 3.99 37.00 12.28
C GLY A 382 3.53 38.44 12.38
N THR A 383 2.49 38.72 11.60
CA THR A 383 2.00 40.06 11.36
C THR A 383 1.32 40.72 12.57
N THR A 384 1.22 40.04 13.71
CA THR A 384 0.59 40.55 14.94
C THR A 384 1.65 40.97 15.97
N SER A 385 1.39 42.01 16.77
CA SER A 385 2.42 42.52 17.72
C SER A 385 2.76 41.57 18.88
N THR A 386 2.13 40.40 18.94
CA THR A 386 2.31 39.37 19.97
C THR A 386 3.08 38.14 19.48
N THR A 387 3.26 37.99 18.17
CA THR A 387 4.01 36.89 17.56
C THR A 387 5.49 37.24 17.49
N ARG A 388 6.34 36.38 18.08
CA ARG A 388 7.80 36.51 18.10
C ARG A 388 8.39 35.12 17.91
N VAL A 389 9.52 35.05 17.24
CA VAL A 389 10.38 33.86 17.29
C VAL A 389 11.18 33.92 18.59
N LEU A 390 10.91 33.01 19.51
CA LEU A 390 11.71 32.83 20.72
C LEU A 390 12.63 31.63 20.53
N ILE A 391 13.94 31.87 20.51
CA ILE A 391 14.94 30.81 20.48
C ILE A 391 15.52 30.66 21.88
N SER A 392 15.42 29.46 22.42
CA SER A 392 15.97 29.08 23.72
C SER A 392 16.69 27.73 23.63
N GLY A 393 17.30 27.26 24.72
CA GLY A 393 17.98 25.95 24.76
C GLY A 393 19.41 26.04 25.26
N THR A 394 20.12 24.90 25.25
CA THR A 394 21.43 24.76 25.90
C THR A 394 22.62 24.80 24.95
N THR A 395 22.40 24.84 23.63
CA THR A 395 23.45 24.75 22.61
C THR A 395 23.47 25.97 21.68
N PRO A 396 24.64 26.32 21.10
CA PRO A 396 24.73 27.46 20.20
C PRO A 396 23.92 27.31 18.90
N LEU A 397 23.32 28.41 18.49
CA LEU A 397 22.98 28.70 17.09
C LEU A 397 24.09 29.57 16.51
N THR A 398 24.75 29.11 15.46
CA THR A 398 25.78 29.87 14.76
C THR A 398 25.26 30.25 13.38
N ASN A 399 25.17 31.55 13.09
CA ASN A 399 24.82 32.04 11.77
C ASN A 399 26.04 32.75 11.15
N SER A 400 26.59 32.16 10.10
CA SER A 400 27.73 32.70 9.34
C SER A 400 27.33 33.31 8.00
N ALA A 401 26.05 33.18 7.62
CA ALA A 401 25.50 33.57 6.33
C ALA A 401 24.27 34.48 6.48
N THR A 402 23.47 34.63 5.42
CA THR A 402 22.38 35.64 5.35
C THR A 402 21.25 35.32 6.30
#